data_AF-A4FYX4-F1
#
_entry.id   AF-A4FYX4-F1
#
_cell.length_a   1.000
_cell.length_b   1.000
_cell.length_c   1.000
_cell.angle_alpha   90.00
_cell.angle_beta   90.00
_cell.angle_gamma   90.00
#
_symmetry.space_group_name_H-M   'P 1'
#
loop_
_entity.id
_entity.type
_entity.pdbx_description
1 polymer ?
#
loop_
_entity_poly.entity_id
_entity_poly.type
_entity_poly.pdbx_seq_one_letter_code
_entity_poly.pdbx_strand_id
1 'polypeptide(L)'
;MFFRKIGAILIILMIFTGFSVYNSKKLSEKISVQEPAIFEIQGNKAIMVGIINENIVYEVENLVKNHPNVKTIIMLDVPGSVNSNENLKAGRIVRTNNISTIVPKNGYIASGGTVFFCAGINRTIGEHAKIGVHSWKNNVVTDASKIPRDNHVHKPYINYFKEMGISDEFYWFMISSAPSFGIYYLNEYELKKYGLITS
;
A
#
# COMPACT_ATOMS: atom_id res chain seq x y z
N MET A 1 29.93 -4.83 40.23
CA MET A 1 29.84 -6.27 39.90
C MET A 1 28.56 -6.50 39.11
N PHE A 2 28.71 -6.78 37.80
CA PHE A 2 27.75 -7.37 36.82
C PHE A 2 26.34 -6.73 36.63
N PHE A 3 25.96 -6.10 35.51
CA PHE A 3 25.68 -6.51 34.10
C PHE A 3 24.44 -7.41 33.82
N ARG A 4 23.61 -6.91 32.88
CA ARG A 4 22.67 -7.57 31.91
C ARG A 4 21.28 -8.02 32.45
N LYS A 5 20.16 -7.76 31.78
CA LYS A 5 19.80 -8.06 30.36
C LYS A 5 18.85 -7.01 29.74
N ILE A 6 19.20 -6.42 28.59
CA ILE A 6 18.74 -6.72 27.20
C ILE A 6 17.34 -6.17 26.88
N GLY A 7 17.35 -5.12 26.07
CA GLY A 7 16.20 -4.55 25.36
C GLY A 7 16.68 -3.53 24.32
N ALA A 8 17.77 -3.85 23.62
CA ALA A 8 18.26 -3.12 22.44
C ALA A 8 18.26 -4.12 21.29
N ILE A 9 17.50 -3.83 20.23
CA ILE A 9 17.45 -4.39 18.86
C ILE A 9 16.18 -3.71 18.29
N LEU A 10 16.15 -2.82 17.30
CA LEU A 10 16.93 -2.69 16.07
C LEU A 10 16.77 -1.22 15.59
N ILE A 11 17.67 -0.32 15.98
CA ILE A 11 17.77 1.03 15.40
C ILE A 11 18.64 0.88 14.15
N ILE A 12 17.99 0.77 12.99
CA ILE A 12 18.69 0.82 11.70
C ILE A 12 19.11 2.28 11.47
N LEU A 13 20.42 2.47 11.33
CA LEU A 13 21.11 3.70 10.98
C LEU A 13 20.41 4.50 9.87
N MET A 14 19.96 5.72 10.18
CA MET A 14 19.92 6.85 9.24
C MET A 14 20.35 8.12 9.98
N ILE A 15 21.66 8.32 10.09
CA ILE A 15 22.26 9.58 10.51
C ILE A 15 22.22 10.52 9.31
N PHE A 16 21.39 11.57 9.36
CA PHE A 16 21.77 12.94 9.03
C PHE A 16 20.68 13.90 9.53
N THR A 17 21.13 14.82 10.41
CA THR A 17 20.45 15.99 11.02
C THR A 17 19.17 15.74 11.83
N GLY A 18 19.02 16.45 12.95
CA GLY A 18 18.02 16.24 14.02
C GLY A 18 16.53 16.30 13.62
N PHE A 19 16.21 16.40 12.34
CA PHE A 19 14.87 16.23 11.77
C PHE A 19 14.49 14.74 11.59
N SER A 20 15.48 13.85 11.41
CA SER A 20 15.30 12.41 11.17
C SER A 20 14.74 11.63 12.38
N VAL A 21 15.16 11.96 13.61
CA VAL A 21 14.79 11.17 14.80
C VAL A 21 13.33 11.37 15.21
N TYR A 22 12.81 12.59 15.17
CA TYR A 22 11.41 12.87 15.52
C TYR A 22 10.43 12.18 14.55
N ASN A 23 10.71 12.30 13.25
CA ASN A 23 9.92 11.62 12.22
C ASN A 23 10.01 10.09 12.36
N SER A 24 11.20 9.54 12.63
CA SER A 24 11.36 8.11 12.87
C SER A 24 10.54 7.62 14.08
N LYS A 25 10.44 8.42 15.14
CA LYS A 25 9.63 8.10 16.32
C LYS A 25 8.14 8.12 15.98
N LYS A 26 7.65 9.15 15.29
CA LYS A 26 6.26 9.25 14.83
C LYS A 26 5.87 8.11 13.88
N LEU A 27 6.79 7.71 13.00
CA LEU A 27 6.63 6.58 12.10
C LEU A 27 6.55 5.26 12.87
N SER A 28 7.46 5.07 13.84
CA SER A 28 7.48 3.87 14.69
C SER A 28 6.24 3.72 15.57
N GLU A 29 5.72 4.82 16.11
CA GLU A 29 4.47 4.82 16.90
C GLU A 29 3.28 4.45 16.01
N LYS A 30 3.18 5.00 14.80
CA LYS A 30 2.08 4.69 13.87
C LYS A 30 2.04 3.25 13.39
N ILE A 31 3.21 2.65 13.12
CA ILE A 31 3.34 1.22 12.76
C ILE A 31 2.72 0.34 13.85
N SER A 32 2.79 0.74 15.12
CA SER A 32 2.27 -0.04 16.24
C SER A 32 0.76 0.08 16.48
N VAL A 33 0.09 1.12 15.95
CA VAL A 33 -1.29 1.49 16.36
C VAL A 33 -2.33 1.42 15.24
N GLN A 34 -1.96 1.05 13.99
CA GLN A 34 -2.92 0.99 12.86
C GLN A 34 -3.65 2.34 12.61
N GLU A 35 -2.90 3.44 12.75
CA GLU A 35 -3.39 4.80 12.52
C GLU A 35 -3.74 5.07 11.04
N PRO A 36 -4.55 6.10 10.74
CA PRO A 36 -4.80 6.54 9.38
C PRO A 36 -3.50 6.81 8.61
N ALA A 37 -3.52 6.46 7.33
CA ALA A 37 -2.41 6.62 6.42
C ALA A 37 -1.96 8.08 6.37
N ILE A 38 -0.65 8.30 6.46
CA ILE A 38 -0.02 9.61 6.31
C ILE A 38 1.10 9.56 5.28
N PHE A 39 1.50 10.74 4.81
CA PHE A 39 2.68 10.92 3.96
C PHE A 39 3.74 11.75 4.68
N GLU A 40 4.93 11.19 4.88
CA GLU A 40 6.11 11.94 5.30
C GLU A 40 6.93 12.35 4.08
N ILE A 41 7.10 13.66 3.87
CA ILE A 41 7.77 14.18 2.69
C ILE A 41 9.29 14.20 2.89
N GLN A 42 10.02 13.61 1.95
CA GLN A 42 11.47 13.56 1.91
C GLN A 42 11.96 13.90 0.50
N GLY A 43 12.16 15.20 0.24
CA GLY A 43 12.58 15.71 -1.06
C GLY A 43 11.55 15.39 -2.16
N ASN A 44 11.94 14.56 -3.13
CA ASN A 44 11.07 14.11 -4.22
C ASN A 44 10.30 12.81 -3.91
N LYS A 45 10.31 12.36 -2.65
CA LYS A 45 9.63 11.15 -2.20
C LYS A 45 8.66 11.45 -1.07
N ALA A 46 7.63 10.64 -0.95
CA ALA A 46 6.72 10.62 0.19
C ALA A 46 6.67 9.22 0.77
N ILE A 47 6.98 9.07 2.06
CA ILE A 47 6.87 7.79 2.77
C ILE A 47 5.45 7.64 3.28
N MET A 48 4.78 6.57 2.87
CA MET A 48 3.42 6.23 3.28
C MET A 48 3.44 5.12 4.33
N VAL A 49 2.75 5.37 5.44
CA VAL A 49 2.50 4.40 6.52
C VAL A 49 1.08 4.57 7.04
N GLY A 50 0.40 3.47 7.34
CA GLY A 50 -0.89 3.43 8.02
C GLY A 50 -2.04 2.86 7.19
N ILE A 51 -3.22 2.77 7.80
CA ILE A 51 -4.44 2.25 7.18
C ILE A 51 -5.07 3.31 6.27
N ILE A 52 -5.38 2.92 5.04
CA ILE A 52 -6.10 3.77 4.10
C ILE A 52 -7.56 3.89 4.55
N ASN A 53 -7.98 5.09 4.95
CA ASN A 53 -9.34 5.39 5.37
C ASN A 53 -10.01 6.39 4.41
N GLU A 54 -11.14 6.95 4.81
CA GLU A 54 -11.92 7.93 4.05
C GLU A 54 -11.16 9.24 3.74
N ASN A 55 -10.11 9.57 4.49
CA ASN A 55 -9.34 10.80 4.29
C ASN A 55 -8.29 10.67 3.18
N ILE A 56 -8.04 9.47 2.66
CA ILE A 56 -6.91 9.22 1.74
C ILE A 56 -6.96 10.08 0.47
N VAL A 57 -8.15 10.41 -0.04
CA VAL A 57 -8.30 11.29 -1.20
C VAL A 57 -7.76 12.68 -0.87
N TYR A 58 -8.19 13.26 0.26
CA TYR A 58 -7.69 14.55 0.73
C TYR A 58 -6.17 14.52 0.95
N GLU A 59 -5.63 13.46 1.57
CA GLU A 59 -4.19 13.32 1.81
C GLU A 59 -3.38 13.27 0.50
N VAL A 60 -3.87 12.55 -0.52
CA VAL A 60 -3.22 12.50 -1.84
C VAL A 60 -3.38 13.81 -2.60
N GLU A 61 -4.54 14.47 -2.54
CA GLU A 61 -4.74 15.80 -3.13
C GLU A 61 -3.81 16.83 -2.51
N ASN A 62 -3.66 16.81 -1.18
CA ASN A 62 -2.73 17.63 -0.44
C ASN A 62 -1.27 17.34 -0.85
N LEU A 63 -0.91 16.06 -0.99
CA LEU A 63 0.41 15.63 -1.47
C LEU A 63 0.73 16.23 -2.84
N VAL A 64 -0.15 16.05 -3.83
CA VAL A 64 0.12 16.51 -5.21
C VAL A 64 0.10 18.03 -5.33
N LYS A 65 -0.77 18.71 -4.55
CA LYS A 65 -0.92 20.17 -4.59
C LYS A 65 0.24 20.88 -3.89
N ASN A 66 0.61 20.43 -2.69
CA ASN A 66 1.55 21.15 -1.84
C ASN A 66 2.99 20.62 -1.95
N HIS A 67 3.19 19.45 -2.56
CA HIS A 67 4.50 18.86 -2.78
C HIS A 67 4.70 18.41 -4.25
N PRO A 68 4.63 19.32 -5.24
CA PRO A 68 4.66 18.99 -6.67
C PRO A 68 5.97 18.31 -7.16
N ASN A 69 7.03 18.42 -6.35
CA ASN A 69 8.31 17.75 -6.58
C ASN A 69 8.29 16.26 -6.23
N VAL A 70 7.28 15.79 -5.47
CA VAL A 70 7.15 14.36 -5.16
C VAL A 70 6.82 13.60 -6.43
N LYS A 71 7.68 12.63 -6.77
CA LYS A 71 7.52 11.72 -7.91
C LYS A 71 7.40 10.26 -7.49
N THR A 72 7.58 9.96 -6.21
CA THR A 72 7.57 8.58 -5.71
C THR A 72 6.91 8.50 -4.34
N ILE A 73 5.96 7.58 -4.20
CA ILE A 73 5.43 7.16 -2.90
C ILE A 73 6.15 5.86 -2.49
N ILE A 74 6.87 5.91 -1.38
CA ILE A 74 7.46 4.72 -0.74
C ILE A 74 6.44 4.18 0.27
N MET A 75 5.85 3.04 -0.03
CA MET A 75 4.86 2.37 0.83
C MET A 75 5.58 1.45 1.82
N LEU A 76 5.93 1.99 2.99
CA LEU A 76 6.73 1.27 3.98
C LEU A 76 5.90 0.23 4.74
N ASP A 77 4.74 0.62 5.23
CA ASP A 77 3.81 -0.24 5.96
C ASP A 77 2.37 0.25 5.73
N VAL A 78 1.70 -0.35 4.75
CA VAL A 78 0.34 0.01 4.33
C VAL A 78 -0.54 -1.24 4.36
N PRO A 79 -1.08 -1.61 5.53
CA PRO A 79 -1.67 -2.93 5.76
C PRO A 79 -3.02 -3.16 5.07
N GLY A 80 -3.67 -2.09 4.57
CA GLY A 80 -4.95 -2.23 3.89
C GLY A 80 -5.74 -0.93 3.82
N SER A 81 -6.99 -1.07 3.41
CA SER A 81 -7.97 0.02 3.40
C SER A 81 -9.25 -0.40 4.11
N VAL A 82 -9.83 0.51 4.88
CA VAL A 82 -11.19 0.37 5.43
C VAL A 82 -12.25 0.98 4.52
N ASN A 83 -11.84 1.82 3.55
CA ASN A 83 -12.72 2.40 2.55
C ASN A 83 -12.18 2.19 1.13
N SER A 84 -12.69 1.16 0.46
CA SER A 84 -12.25 0.80 -0.89
C SER A 84 -12.54 1.89 -1.92
N ASN A 85 -13.67 2.59 -1.81
CA ASN A 85 -14.05 3.61 -2.80
C ASN A 85 -13.07 4.78 -2.78
N GLU A 86 -12.73 5.28 -1.60
CA GLU A 86 -11.76 6.36 -1.46
C GLU A 86 -10.35 5.90 -1.86
N ASN A 87 -9.99 4.64 -1.58
CA ASN A 87 -8.75 4.06 -2.04
C ASN A 87 -8.62 4.04 -3.58
N LEU A 88 -9.66 3.58 -4.30
CA LEU A 88 -9.67 3.57 -5.76
C LEU A 88 -9.62 4.99 -6.35
N LYS A 89 -10.26 5.98 -5.70
CA LYS A 89 -10.20 7.39 -6.12
C LYS A 89 -8.80 7.97 -5.93
N ALA A 90 -8.21 7.78 -4.75
CA ALA A 90 -6.86 8.26 -4.44
C ALA A 90 -5.82 7.63 -5.37
N GLY A 91 -5.94 6.32 -5.67
CA GLY A 91 -5.09 5.66 -6.65
C GLY A 91 -5.17 6.29 -8.05
N ARG A 92 -6.35 6.70 -8.50
CA ARG A 92 -6.49 7.43 -9.77
C ARG A 92 -5.78 8.78 -9.75
N ILE A 93 -5.81 9.51 -8.63
CA ILE A 93 -5.08 10.78 -8.49
C ILE A 93 -3.58 10.55 -8.55
N VAL A 94 -3.06 9.51 -7.89
CA VAL A 94 -1.65 9.10 -8.00
C VAL A 94 -1.27 8.81 -9.45
N ARG A 95 -2.10 8.03 -10.16
CA ARG A 95 -1.87 7.65 -11.56
C ARG A 95 -1.84 8.87 -12.48
N THR A 96 -2.83 9.76 -12.41
CA THR A 96 -2.93 10.93 -13.29
C THR A 96 -1.82 11.95 -13.06
N ASN A 97 -1.22 11.97 -11.86
CA ASN A 97 -0.09 12.83 -11.52
C ASN A 97 1.28 12.20 -11.82
N ASN A 98 1.32 11.06 -12.52
CA ASN A 98 2.56 10.38 -12.92
C ASN A 98 3.49 10.04 -11.73
N ILE A 99 2.91 9.67 -10.59
CA ILE A 99 3.67 9.28 -9.40
C ILE A 99 3.98 7.79 -9.46
N SER A 100 5.21 7.42 -9.14
CA SER A 100 5.64 6.01 -9.00
C SER A 100 5.38 5.50 -7.59
N THR A 101 5.22 4.19 -7.43
CA THR A 101 5.05 3.54 -6.12
C THR A 101 6.15 2.50 -5.91
N ILE A 102 6.66 2.42 -4.68
CA ILE A 102 7.71 1.47 -4.30
C ILE A 102 7.37 0.84 -2.96
N VAL A 103 7.47 -0.47 -2.87
CA VAL A 103 7.57 -1.14 -1.56
C VAL A 103 9.06 -1.33 -1.25
N PRO A 104 9.62 -0.68 -0.21
CA PRO A 104 11.05 -0.78 0.05
C PRO A 104 11.44 -2.18 0.55
N LYS A 105 12.75 -2.42 0.71
CA LYS A 105 13.25 -3.65 1.34
C LYS A 105 12.60 -3.85 2.72
N ASN A 106 12.11 -5.06 2.98
CA ASN A 106 11.30 -5.42 4.16
C ASN A 106 9.98 -4.63 4.33
N GLY A 107 9.55 -3.88 3.32
CA GLY A 107 8.29 -3.16 3.35
C GLY A 107 7.08 -4.11 3.33
N TYR A 108 5.95 -3.62 3.81
CA TYR A 108 4.72 -4.38 3.91
C TYR A 108 3.56 -3.61 3.28
N ILE A 109 2.89 -4.26 2.33
CA ILE A 109 1.58 -3.82 1.87
C ILE A 109 0.63 -5.01 1.82
N ALA A 110 -0.64 -4.79 2.11
CA ALA A 110 -1.64 -5.83 1.95
C ALA A 110 -2.99 -5.23 1.58
N SER A 111 -3.91 -6.06 1.07
CA SER A 111 -5.31 -5.67 0.86
C SER A 111 -5.43 -4.40 0.02
N GLY A 112 -6.15 -3.37 0.50
CA GLY A 112 -6.20 -2.05 -0.11
C GLY A 112 -4.84 -1.38 -0.35
N GLY A 113 -3.81 -1.67 0.44
CA GLY A 113 -2.45 -1.20 0.19
C GLY A 113 -1.86 -1.77 -1.12
N THR A 114 -2.11 -3.05 -1.42
CA THR A 114 -1.75 -3.65 -2.71
C THR A 114 -2.50 -3.00 -3.88
N VAL A 115 -3.78 -2.67 -3.69
CA VAL A 115 -4.57 -1.93 -4.68
C VAL A 115 -4.04 -0.51 -4.89
N PHE A 116 -3.63 0.20 -3.83
CA PHE A 116 -3.03 1.52 -3.93
C PHE A 116 -1.66 1.47 -4.62
N PHE A 117 -0.83 0.47 -4.30
CA PHE A 117 0.48 0.26 -4.95
C PHE A 117 0.35 0.16 -6.47
N CYS A 118 -0.71 -0.47 -6.96
CA CYS A 118 -0.99 -0.59 -8.39
C CYS A 118 -1.18 0.77 -9.11
N ALA A 119 -1.44 1.84 -8.37
CA ALA A 119 -1.61 3.18 -8.92
C ALA A 119 -0.35 3.76 -9.57
N GLY A 120 0.84 3.31 -9.17
CA GLY A 120 2.10 3.89 -9.61
C GLY A 120 2.37 3.69 -11.10
N ILE A 121 2.89 4.72 -11.77
CA ILE A 121 3.29 4.61 -13.19
C ILE A 121 4.47 3.65 -13.39
N ASN A 122 5.40 3.63 -12.43
CA ASN A 122 6.42 2.61 -12.25
C ASN A 122 6.23 2.00 -10.88
N ARG A 123 6.36 0.68 -10.79
CA ARG A 123 6.06 -0.13 -9.60
C ARG A 123 7.20 -1.08 -9.33
N THR A 124 7.86 -0.90 -8.19
CA THR A 124 9.00 -1.72 -7.79
C THR A 124 8.86 -2.24 -6.37
N ILE A 125 9.48 -3.38 -6.09
CA ILE A 125 9.52 -3.98 -4.77
C ILE A 125 10.97 -4.25 -4.36
N GLY A 126 11.29 -4.03 -3.09
CA GLY A 126 12.58 -4.36 -2.52
C GLY A 126 12.65 -5.82 -2.06
N GLU A 127 13.86 -6.27 -1.77
CA GLU A 127 14.10 -7.60 -1.20
C GLU A 127 13.25 -7.83 0.05
N HIS A 128 12.69 -9.04 0.18
CA HIS A 128 11.87 -9.46 1.31
C HIS A 128 10.63 -8.59 1.59
N ALA A 129 10.25 -7.71 0.66
CA ALA A 129 8.96 -7.02 0.72
C ALA A 129 7.82 -8.05 0.72
N LYS A 130 6.75 -7.76 1.47
CA LYS A 130 5.56 -8.60 1.55
C LYS A 130 4.39 -7.87 0.91
N ILE A 131 3.80 -8.50 -0.12
CA ILE A 131 2.66 -7.97 -0.86
C ILE A 131 1.51 -8.95 -0.70
N GLY A 132 0.56 -8.59 0.17
CA GLY A 132 -0.56 -9.42 0.55
C GLY A 132 -1.83 -9.11 -0.25
N VAL A 133 -2.59 -10.13 -0.59
CA VAL A 133 -3.92 -10.02 -1.19
C VAL A 133 -4.89 -10.95 -0.50
N HIS A 134 -6.16 -10.57 -0.51
CA HIS A 134 -7.27 -11.40 -0.06
C HIS A 134 -8.58 -10.86 -0.62
N SER A 135 -9.64 -11.64 -0.48
CA SER A 135 -11.00 -11.24 -0.79
C SER A 135 -11.48 -10.05 0.05
N TRP A 136 -12.13 -9.06 -0.54
CA TRP A 136 -12.70 -7.96 0.26
C TRP A 136 -14.06 -8.36 0.88
N LYS A 137 -14.46 -7.60 1.90
CA LYS A 137 -15.76 -7.71 2.56
C LYS A 137 -16.34 -6.32 2.82
N ASN A 138 -17.64 -6.25 3.07
CA ASN A 138 -18.32 -5.05 3.56
C ASN A 138 -19.46 -5.46 4.51
N ASN A 139 -20.36 -4.53 4.85
CA ASN A 139 -21.45 -4.80 5.80
C ASN A 139 -22.48 -5.84 5.30
N VAL A 140 -22.51 -6.14 4.00
CA VAL A 140 -23.45 -7.07 3.37
C VAL A 140 -22.72 -8.31 2.82
N VAL A 141 -21.51 -8.12 2.30
CA VAL A 141 -20.66 -9.14 1.68
C VAL A 141 -19.66 -9.62 2.72
N THR A 142 -19.69 -10.91 3.06
CA THR A 142 -18.68 -11.52 3.94
C THR A 142 -17.40 -11.89 3.20
N ASP A 143 -17.51 -12.19 1.90
CA ASP A 143 -16.38 -12.57 1.05
C ASP A 143 -16.72 -12.35 -0.43
N ALA A 144 -15.94 -11.50 -1.12
CA ALA A 144 -16.14 -11.19 -2.52
C ALA A 144 -15.99 -12.40 -3.47
N SER A 145 -15.24 -13.43 -3.09
CA SER A 145 -15.09 -14.66 -3.88
C SER A 145 -16.39 -15.44 -4.05
N LYS A 146 -17.36 -15.22 -3.15
CA LYS A 146 -18.66 -15.89 -3.16
C LYS A 146 -19.71 -15.15 -3.98
N ILE A 147 -19.39 -13.96 -4.47
CA ILE A 147 -20.31 -13.18 -5.30
C ILE A 147 -20.27 -13.76 -6.73
N PRO A 148 -21.44 -13.92 -7.39
CA PRO A 148 -21.48 -14.31 -8.81
C PRO A 148 -20.63 -13.37 -9.68
N ARG A 149 -19.82 -13.94 -10.59
CA ARG A 149 -18.85 -13.18 -11.40
C ARG A 149 -19.47 -12.09 -12.29
N ASP A 150 -20.73 -12.25 -12.68
CA ASP A 150 -21.49 -11.29 -13.48
C ASP A 150 -22.07 -10.11 -12.66
N ASN A 151 -21.97 -10.17 -11.33
CA ASN A 151 -22.41 -9.11 -10.45
C ASN A 151 -21.62 -7.81 -10.68
N HIS A 152 -22.33 -6.70 -10.80
CA HIS A 152 -21.75 -5.40 -11.09
C HIS A 152 -20.79 -4.87 -10.02
N VAL A 153 -20.83 -5.39 -8.79
CA VAL A 153 -19.94 -4.98 -7.69
C VAL A 153 -18.45 -5.23 -7.98
N HIS A 154 -18.15 -6.14 -8.91
CA HIS A 154 -16.78 -6.41 -9.35
C HIS A 154 -16.23 -5.33 -10.28
N LYS A 155 -17.11 -4.61 -11.01
CA LYS A 155 -16.72 -3.69 -12.09
C LYS A 155 -15.78 -2.57 -11.65
N PRO A 156 -15.98 -1.89 -10.48
CA PRO A 156 -15.07 -0.82 -10.05
C PRO A 156 -13.61 -1.27 -9.91
N TYR A 157 -13.37 -2.49 -9.41
CA TYR A 157 -12.02 -3.04 -9.26
C TYR A 157 -11.42 -3.47 -10.60
N ILE A 158 -12.19 -4.17 -11.43
CA ILE A 158 -11.73 -4.59 -12.77
C ILE A 158 -11.34 -3.38 -13.60
N ASN A 159 -12.18 -2.35 -13.62
CA ASN A 159 -11.89 -1.10 -14.33
C ASN A 159 -10.64 -0.42 -13.77
N TYR A 160 -10.52 -0.33 -12.44
CA TYR A 160 -9.34 0.25 -11.80
C TYR A 160 -8.06 -0.48 -12.21
N PHE A 161 -8.00 -1.81 -12.13
CA PHE A 161 -6.81 -2.55 -12.54
C PHE A 161 -6.49 -2.37 -14.02
N LYS A 162 -7.51 -2.36 -14.89
CA LYS A 162 -7.34 -2.05 -16.31
C LYS A 162 -6.75 -0.66 -16.54
N GLU A 163 -7.24 0.36 -15.84
CA GLU A 163 -6.69 1.73 -15.90
C GLU A 163 -5.22 1.80 -15.44
N MET A 164 -4.80 0.90 -14.55
CA MET A 164 -3.41 0.80 -14.07
C MET A 164 -2.49 -0.04 -14.97
N GLY A 165 -3.01 -0.62 -16.06
CA GLY A 165 -2.26 -1.52 -16.93
C GLY A 165 -2.00 -2.90 -16.31
N ILE A 166 -2.89 -3.36 -15.45
CA ILE A 166 -2.85 -4.68 -14.79
C ILE A 166 -3.84 -5.61 -15.47
N SER A 167 -3.46 -6.88 -15.57
CA SER A 167 -4.33 -7.94 -16.09
C SER A 167 -5.63 -8.03 -15.29
N ASP A 168 -6.77 -8.15 -15.98
CA ASP A 168 -8.07 -8.34 -15.33
C ASP A 168 -8.15 -9.68 -14.56
N GLU A 169 -7.36 -10.68 -14.97
CA GLU A 169 -7.16 -11.93 -14.22
C GLU A 169 -6.71 -11.69 -12.79
N PHE A 170 -5.96 -10.61 -12.53
CA PHE A 170 -5.45 -10.30 -11.21
C PHE A 170 -6.58 -10.10 -10.20
N TYR A 171 -7.66 -9.42 -10.59
CA TYR A 171 -8.79 -9.20 -9.69
C TYR A 171 -9.39 -10.51 -9.20
N TRP A 172 -9.61 -11.44 -10.13
CA TRP A 172 -10.19 -12.76 -9.83
C TRP A 172 -9.24 -13.62 -9.00
N PHE A 173 -7.94 -13.57 -9.30
CA PHE A 173 -6.91 -14.19 -8.48
C PHE A 173 -6.92 -13.63 -7.06
N MET A 174 -6.85 -12.29 -6.93
CA MET A 174 -6.80 -11.57 -5.66
C MET A 174 -7.95 -11.95 -4.72
N ILE A 175 -9.18 -12.03 -5.23
CA ILE A 175 -10.34 -12.38 -4.38
C ILE A 175 -10.43 -13.87 -4.08
N SER A 176 -9.85 -14.75 -4.89
CA SER A 176 -9.92 -16.21 -4.69
C SER A 176 -8.71 -16.80 -3.94
N SER A 177 -7.60 -16.07 -3.83
CA SER A 177 -6.34 -16.56 -3.25
C SER A 177 -6.38 -16.72 -1.72
N ALA A 178 -7.20 -15.91 -1.04
CA ALA A 178 -7.43 -16.01 0.40
C ALA A 178 -8.81 -15.44 0.76
N PRO A 179 -9.49 -16.00 1.79
CA PRO A 179 -10.73 -15.45 2.29
C PRO A 179 -10.51 -14.07 2.94
N SER A 180 -11.59 -13.34 3.20
CA SER A 180 -11.53 -11.96 3.72
C SER A 180 -10.85 -11.75 5.07
N PHE A 181 -10.60 -12.83 5.81
CA PHE A 181 -9.88 -12.84 7.09
C PHE A 181 -8.47 -13.46 6.99
N GLY A 182 -8.06 -13.92 5.80
CA GLY A 182 -6.74 -14.47 5.54
C GLY A 182 -5.88 -13.50 4.72
N ILE A 183 -4.64 -13.90 4.45
CA ILE A 183 -3.73 -13.19 3.55
C ILE A 183 -2.99 -14.21 2.70
N TYR A 184 -2.98 -13.99 1.39
CA TYR A 184 -2.10 -14.67 0.46
C TYR A 184 -0.97 -13.72 0.07
N TYR A 185 0.28 -14.13 0.23
CA TYR A 185 1.44 -13.33 -0.18
C TYR A 185 1.87 -13.70 -1.59
N LEU A 186 1.92 -12.69 -2.46
CA LEU A 186 2.33 -12.86 -3.85
C LEU A 186 3.81 -13.24 -3.95
N ASN A 187 4.13 -14.17 -4.83
CA ASN A 187 5.51 -14.43 -5.25
C ASN A 187 5.90 -13.57 -6.47
N GLU A 188 7.19 -13.55 -6.80
CA GLU A 188 7.73 -12.75 -7.90
C GLU A 188 7.12 -13.11 -9.26
N TYR A 189 6.85 -14.41 -9.50
CA TYR A 189 6.22 -14.86 -10.73
C TYR A 189 4.81 -14.27 -10.88
N GLU A 190 4.00 -14.28 -9.82
CA GLU A 190 2.64 -13.71 -9.85
C GLU A 190 2.66 -12.20 -10.02
N LEU A 191 3.59 -11.50 -9.34
CA LEU A 191 3.78 -10.07 -9.50
C LEU A 191 4.08 -9.69 -10.96
N LYS A 192 4.92 -10.48 -11.64
CA LYS A 192 5.23 -10.30 -13.07
C LYS A 192 4.07 -10.71 -13.97
N LYS A 193 3.49 -11.89 -13.75
CA LYS A 193 2.39 -12.46 -14.53
C LYS A 193 1.22 -11.48 -14.66
N TYR A 194 0.83 -10.88 -13.53
CA TYR A 194 -0.30 -9.96 -13.49
C TYR A 194 0.08 -8.51 -13.80
N GLY A 195 1.36 -8.21 -14.01
CA GLY A 195 1.85 -6.87 -14.32
C GLY A 195 1.75 -5.92 -13.12
N LEU A 196 1.95 -6.42 -11.90
CA LEU A 196 1.98 -5.60 -10.67
C LEU A 196 3.29 -4.81 -10.53
N ILE A 197 4.39 -5.35 -11.06
CA ILE A 197 5.69 -4.69 -11.11
C ILE A 197 6.06 -4.38 -12.56
N THR A 198 6.81 -3.30 -12.76
CA THR A 198 7.23 -2.81 -14.09
C THR A 198 8.73 -2.95 -14.33
N SER A 199 9.48 -3.42 -13.33
CA SER A 199 10.92 -3.69 -13.38
C SER A 199 11.23 -4.89 -12.48
#